data_AF-A0A022Y4Z7-F1
#
_entry.id   AF-A0A022Y4Z7-F1
#
_cell.length_a   1.000
_cell.length_b   1.000
_cell.length_c   1.000
_cell.angle_alpha   90.00
_cell.angle_beta   90.00
_cell.angle_gamma   90.00
#
_symmetry.space_group_name_H-M   'P 1'
#
loop_
_entity.id
_entity.type
_entity.pdbx_description
1 polymer ?
#
loop_
_entity_poly.entity_id
_entity_poly.type
_entity_poly.pdbx_seq_one_letter_code
_entity_poly.pdbx_strand_id
1 'polypeptide(L)'
;MRLEKEVDSGTMRLVDEKKNLADISNLRKQRKNFSSMDDSKKTIDEMKAQLATLKKGLDNPEAKALSEQYTALQKELDDIKSEQDSIFKNIKSLRDERTKIHNEQQRAWNNVKEIKDNYHKARRANREYEQEAYRIRMERQKAEREIYEREKKKKIADKKLEEASLPAYTDELLTAEGLIRHFDPTFDLASIGLGKSQLPSSAAYRAQVGRTVDDSDIKGVKVIKKDDRDENYFMGGTGGKKGKKGKKGAGAAQPEPSKFNLSFGVLEDLSRVKVDPPMNQSDVPALIETLVQKVKEWKSNQASKTAENIKKAQEEIDRLEEESKAAETKASGTSTPQVSAETNTEAKTVDAAETPAETQ
;
A
#
# COMPACT_ATOMS: atom_id res chain seq x y z
N MET A 1 94.76 90.65 58.74
CA MET A 1 95.22 91.46 59.89
C MET A 1 96.57 92.14 59.72
N ARG A 2 97.42 91.77 58.75
CA ARG A 2 98.66 92.53 58.46
C ARG A 2 98.38 93.90 57.82
N LEU A 3 97.52 93.92 56.80
CA LEU A 3 97.09 95.15 56.10
C LEU A 3 96.31 96.14 57.00
N GLU A 4 95.53 95.65 57.97
CA GLU A 4 94.80 96.50 58.93
C GLU A 4 95.78 97.22 59.85
N LYS A 5 96.79 96.51 60.38
CA LYS A 5 97.85 97.09 61.22
C LYS A 5 98.74 98.09 60.46
N GLU A 6 98.96 97.87 59.16
CA GLU A 6 99.75 98.76 58.29
C GLU A 6 98.97 100.03 57.88
N VAL A 7 97.63 100.02 57.91
CA VAL A 7 96.80 101.22 57.76
C VAL A 7 96.70 101.98 59.09
N ASP A 8 96.53 101.26 60.21
CA ASP A 8 96.44 101.87 61.55
C ASP A 8 97.76 102.53 62.01
N SER A 9 98.92 102.12 61.46
CA SER A 9 100.21 102.72 61.80
C SER A 9 100.46 104.10 61.18
N GLY A 10 99.60 104.57 60.26
CA GLY A 10 99.61 105.95 59.73
C GLY A 10 100.89 106.37 58.98
N THR A 11 101.76 105.42 58.65
CA THR A 11 103.06 105.64 57.99
C THR A 11 103.00 105.53 56.47
N MET A 12 101.82 105.27 55.90
CA MET A 12 101.62 105.00 54.49
C MET A 12 101.14 106.25 53.75
N ARG A 13 101.40 106.30 52.43
CA ARG A 13 100.87 107.38 51.60
C ARG A 13 99.36 107.20 51.44
N LEU A 14 98.59 108.29 51.46
CA LEU A 14 97.11 108.28 51.36
C LEU A 14 96.55 107.42 50.19
N VAL A 15 97.28 107.33 49.07
CA VAL A 15 96.89 106.51 47.92
C VAL A 15 96.97 105.01 48.25
N ASP A 16 98.00 104.60 48.97
CA ASP A 16 98.27 103.21 49.32
C ASP A 16 97.39 102.78 50.51
N GLU A 17 97.07 103.70 51.43
CA GLU A 17 96.03 103.50 52.45
C GLU A 17 94.66 103.25 51.83
N LYS A 18 94.27 104.04 50.82
CA LYS A 18 92.99 103.85 50.13
C LYS A 18 92.91 102.50 49.40
N LYS A 19 94.02 102.05 48.79
CA LYS A 19 94.12 100.72 48.18
C LYS A 19 94.03 99.61 49.22
N ASN A 20 94.80 99.72 50.31
CA ASN A 20 94.78 98.74 51.39
C ASN A 20 93.40 98.67 52.06
N LEU A 21 92.69 99.79 52.23
CA LEU A 21 91.31 99.81 52.72
C LEU A 21 90.33 99.14 51.76
N ALA A 22 90.48 99.34 50.44
CA ALA A 22 89.68 98.65 49.44
C ALA A 22 89.94 97.13 49.47
N ASP A 23 91.20 96.72 49.62
CA ASP A 23 91.59 95.31 49.73
C ASP A 23 91.11 94.68 51.04
N ILE A 24 91.18 95.38 52.18
CA ILE A 24 90.60 94.93 53.45
C ILE A 24 89.09 94.74 53.30
N SER A 25 88.39 95.68 52.65
CA SER A 25 86.95 95.56 52.38
C SER A 25 86.64 94.33 51.49
N ASN A 26 87.43 94.11 50.43
CA ASN A 26 87.29 92.95 49.55
C ASN A 26 87.59 91.63 50.29
N LEU A 27 88.63 91.58 51.10
CA LEU A 27 88.98 90.40 51.92
C LEU A 27 87.91 90.11 52.97
N ARG A 28 87.29 91.14 53.58
CA ARG A 28 86.15 90.96 54.49
C ARG A 28 84.92 90.40 53.76
N LYS A 29 84.63 90.87 52.54
CA LYS A 29 83.56 90.31 51.68
C LYS A 29 83.84 88.85 51.30
N GLN A 30 85.07 88.54 50.88
CA GLN A 30 85.47 87.17 50.57
C GLN A 30 85.40 86.25 51.79
N ARG A 31 85.83 86.71 52.97
CA ARG A 31 85.70 85.95 54.23
C ARG A 31 84.24 85.63 54.57
N LYS A 32 83.31 86.57 54.34
CA LYS A 32 81.87 86.30 54.51
C LYS A 32 81.38 85.23 53.51
N ASN A 33 81.83 85.30 52.26
CA ASN A 33 81.51 84.29 51.24
C ASN A 33 82.08 82.90 51.61
N PHE A 34 83.29 82.81 52.15
CA PHE A 34 83.86 81.56 52.64
C PHE A 34 83.12 80.99 53.85
N SER A 35 82.66 81.84 54.78
CA SER A 35 81.78 81.41 55.88
C SER A 35 80.48 80.79 55.36
N SER A 36 79.84 81.43 54.36
CA SER A 36 78.63 80.85 53.74
C SER A 36 78.92 79.58 52.94
N MET A 37 80.12 79.43 52.38
CA MET A 37 80.56 78.19 51.73
C MET A 37 80.79 77.06 52.75
N ASP A 38 81.31 77.37 53.94
CA ASP A 38 81.46 76.36 55.00
C ASP A 38 80.12 75.93 55.58
N ASP A 39 79.14 76.84 55.71
CA ASP A 39 77.76 76.48 56.06
C ASP A 39 77.09 75.64 54.93
N SER A 40 77.39 75.95 53.66
CA SER A 40 76.96 75.14 52.52
C SER A 40 77.62 73.75 52.51
N LYS A 41 78.89 73.63 52.91
CA LYS A 41 79.55 72.31 53.05
C LYS A 41 78.93 71.50 54.18
N LYS A 42 78.66 72.10 55.34
CA LYS A 42 77.99 71.41 56.46
C LYS A 42 76.63 70.86 56.05
N THR A 43 75.81 71.68 55.39
CA THR A 43 74.50 71.23 54.87
C THR A 43 74.65 70.14 53.80
N ILE A 44 75.62 70.24 52.89
CA ILE A 44 75.92 69.18 51.92
C ILE A 44 76.33 67.88 52.63
N ASP A 45 77.17 67.95 53.66
CA ASP A 45 77.64 66.77 54.39
C ASP A 45 76.53 66.15 55.25
N GLU A 46 75.65 66.97 55.84
CA GLU A 46 74.41 66.52 56.48
C GLU A 46 73.48 65.82 55.48
N MET A 47 73.27 66.39 54.28
CA MET A 47 72.47 65.76 53.22
C MET A 47 73.10 64.46 52.73
N LYS A 48 74.44 64.37 52.62
CA LYS A 48 75.13 63.10 52.31
C LYS A 48 74.93 62.07 53.42
N ALA A 49 74.96 62.48 54.68
CA ALA A 49 74.70 61.58 55.81
C ALA A 49 73.25 61.07 55.81
N GLN A 50 72.28 61.95 55.53
CA GLN A 50 70.88 61.57 55.35
C GLN A 50 70.70 60.61 54.16
N LEU A 51 71.34 60.88 53.03
CA LEU A 51 71.31 60.05 51.84
C LEU A 51 71.96 58.68 52.08
N ALA A 52 73.05 58.61 52.84
CA ALA A 52 73.66 57.36 53.27
C ALA A 52 72.74 56.56 54.21
N THR A 53 72.00 57.24 55.09
CA THR A 53 71.05 56.61 56.01
C THR A 53 69.83 56.05 55.26
N LEU A 54 69.26 56.82 54.32
CA LEU A 54 68.16 56.36 53.46
C LEU A 54 68.58 55.19 52.56
N LYS A 55 69.80 55.22 52.01
CA LYS A 55 70.35 54.10 51.24
C LYS A 55 70.47 52.83 52.08
N LYS A 56 70.96 52.93 53.32
CA LYS A 56 71.00 51.80 54.25
C LYS A 56 69.60 51.27 54.61
N GLY A 57 68.60 52.14 54.72
CA GLY A 57 67.20 51.74 54.92
C GLY A 57 66.58 51.04 53.72
N LEU A 58 67.01 51.38 52.49
CA LEU A 58 66.57 50.74 51.25
C LEU A 58 67.24 49.39 51.02
N ASP A 59 68.46 49.20 51.50
CA ASP A 59 69.19 47.93 51.53
C ASP A 59 68.74 47.02 52.69
N ASN A 60 67.44 47.01 53.03
CA ASN A 60 66.90 46.02 53.96
C ASN A 60 66.85 44.65 53.27
N PRO A 61 67.55 43.61 53.76
CA PRO A 61 67.52 42.27 53.17
C PRO A 61 66.11 41.69 53.07
N GLU A 62 65.20 42.07 53.97
CA GLU A 62 63.80 41.65 53.94
C GLU A 62 63.04 42.21 52.73
N ALA A 63 63.33 43.45 52.31
CA ALA A 63 62.70 44.07 51.15
C ALA A 63 63.18 43.44 49.83
N LYS A 64 64.47 43.06 49.75
CA LYS A 64 65.02 42.31 48.61
C LYS A 64 64.43 40.91 48.54
N ALA A 65 64.37 40.20 49.66
CA ALA A 65 63.74 38.87 49.73
C ALA A 65 62.24 38.93 49.34
N LEU A 66 61.52 39.96 49.79
CA LEU A 66 60.12 40.15 49.41
C LEU A 66 59.95 40.49 47.92
N SER A 67 60.85 41.30 47.34
CA SER A 67 60.86 41.58 45.91
C SER A 67 61.16 40.33 45.08
N GLU A 68 62.10 39.50 45.53
CA GLU A 68 62.41 38.22 44.88
C GLU A 68 61.20 37.28 44.93
N GLN A 69 60.55 37.14 46.09
CA GLN A 69 59.31 36.38 46.24
C GLN A 69 58.20 36.93 45.35
N TYR A 70 58.03 38.24 45.26
CA TYR A 70 57.06 38.87 44.37
C TYR A 70 57.35 38.53 42.90
N THR A 71 58.62 38.63 42.46
CA THR A 71 58.97 38.27 41.08
C THR A 71 58.81 36.78 40.79
N ALA A 72 59.04 35.91 41.79
CA ALA A 72 58.80 34.48 41.67
C ALA A 72 57.30 34.18 41.55
N LEU A 73 56.47 34.72 42.46
CA LEU A 73 55.01 34.60 42.38
C LEU A 73 54.45 35.17 41.08
N GLN A 74 54.99 36.29 40.60
CA GLN A 74 54.54 36.90 39.34
C GLN A 74 54.82 35.97 38.16
N LYS A 75 56.00 35.32 38.13
CA LYS A 75 56.33 34.32 37.10
C LYS A 75 55.41 33.11 37.18
N GLU A 76 55.20 32.55 38.37
CA GLU A 76 54.27 31.42 38.56
C GLU A 76 52.85 31.78 38.11
N LEU A 77 52.40 33.01 38.39
CA LEU A 77 51.08 33.48 37.99
C LEU A 77 50.97 33.67 36.47
N ASP A 78 52.02 34.16 35.81
CA ASP A 78 52.06 34.30 34.36
C ASP A 78 52.16 32.93 33.66
N ASP A 79 52.89 31.98 34.23
CA ASP A 79 52.97 30.60 33.74
C ASP A 79 51.60 29.91 33.85
N ILE A 80 50.92 30.00 35.02
CA ILE A 80 49.57 29.46 35.22
C ILE A 80 48.57 30.07 34.23
N LYS A 81 48.64 31.38 33.99
CA LYS A 81 47.79 32.05 32.97
C LYS A 81 48.06 31.51 31.58
N SER A 82 49.33 31.31 31.22
CA SER A 82 49.69 30.77 29.91
C SER A 82 49.17 29.34 29.71
N GLU A 83 49.25 28.50 30.74
CA GLU A 83 48.69 27.15 30.74
C GLU A 83 47.18 27.18 30.65
N GLN A 84 46.53 28.06 31.43
CA GLN A 84 45.08 28.24 31.41
C GLN A 84 44.58 28.66 30.03
N ASP A 85 45.26 29.61 29.37
CA ASP A 85 44.92 30.06 28.01
C ASP A 85 45.07 28.93 26.98
N SER A 86 46.12 28.10 27.12
CA SER A 86 46.33 26.91 26.28
C SER A 86 45.20 25.89 26.46
N ILE A 87 44.85 25.59 27.71
CA ILE A 87 43.76 24.68 28.06
C ILE A 87 42.42 25.22 27.52
N PHE A 88 42.12 26.51 27.67
CA PHE A 88 40.90 27.10 27.14
C PHE A 88 40.80 26.99 25.62
N LYS A 89 41.90 27.21 24.89
CA LYS A 89 41.93 27.01 23.44
C LYS A 89 41.63 25.56 23.07
N ASN A 90 42.23 24.59 23.77
CA ASN A 90 41.98 23.17 23.55
C ASN A 90 40.52 22.78 23.85
N ILE A 91 39.97 23.24 24.98
CA ILE A 91 38.57 23.00 25.35
C ILE A 91 37.62 23.59 24.31
N LYS A 92 37.92 24.79 23.81
CA LYS A 92 37.12 25.41 22.75
C LYS A 92 37.14 24.57 21.47
N SER A 93 38.32 24.10 21.04
CA SER A 93 38.44 23.20 19.88
C SER A 93 37.63 21.93 20.06
N LEU A 94 37.75 21.26 21.22
CA LEU A 94 36.99 20.04 21.52
C LEU A 94 35.48 20.28 21.56
N ARG A 95 35.03 21.44 22.04
CA ARG A 95 33.60 21.80 22.03
C ARG A 95 33.11 22.05 20.60
N ASP A 96 33.90 22.71 19.77
CA ASP A 96 33.58 22.96 18.37
C ASP A 96 33.52 21.61 17.60
N GLU A 97 34.46 20.70 17.82
CA GLU A 97 34.45 19.34 17.25
C GLU A 97 33.25 18.51 17.73
N ARG A 98 32.96 18.52 19.04
CA ARG A 98 31.78 17.84 19.60
C ARG A 98 30.50 18.34 18.92
N THR A 99 30.39 19.66 18.75
CA THR A 99 29.21 20.28 18.12
C THR A 99 29.10 19.87 16.66
N LYS A 100 30.22 19.82 15.93
CA LYS A 100 30.28 19.35 14.55
C LYS A 100 29.83 17.89 14.42
N ILE A 101 30.41 16.98 15.20
CA ILE A 101 30.08 15.55 15.17
C ILE A 101 28.62 15.32 15.56
N HIS A 102 28.13 16.04 16.58
CA HIS A 102 26.72 15.96 16.97
C HIS A 102 25.79 16.39 15.83
N ASN A 103 26.12 17.47 15.12
CA ASN A 103 25.34 17.92 13.98
C ASN A 103 25.38 16.92 12.80
N GLU A 104 26.53 16.30 12.55
CA GLU A 104 26.67 15.24 11.54
C GLU A 104 25.85 14.00 11.91
N GLN A 105 25.91 13.57 13.17
CA GLN A 105 25.10 12.48 13.70
C GLN A 105 23.60 12.78 13.57
N GLN A 106 23.17 13.99 13.94
CA GLN A 106 21.77 14.39 13.85
C GLN A 106 21.28 14.40 12.39
N ARG A 107 22.10 14.88 11.46
CA ARG A 107 21.81 14.83 10.01
C ARG A 107 21.69 13.38 9.52
N ALA A 108 22.64 12.53 9.86
CA ALA A 108 22.60 11.11 9.48
C ALA A 108 21.36 10.41 10.04
N TRP A 109 21.02 10.67 11.31
CA TRP A 109 19.83 10.10 11.95
C TRP A 109 18.53 10.59 11.29
N ASN A 110 18.42 11.90 11.02
CA ASN A 110 17.27 12.46 10.31
C ASN A 110 17.12 11.85 8.92
N ASN A 111 18.21 11.69 8.16
CA ASN A 111 18.19 11.07 6.84
C ASN A 111 17.72 9.60 6.92
N VAL A 112 18.24 8.82 7.87
CA VAL A 112 17.81 7.42 8.07
C VAL A 112 16.34 7.35 8.45
N LYS A 113 15.88 8.27 9.32
CA LYS A 113 14.48 8.35 9.72
C LYS A 113 13.59 8.66 8.51
N GLU A 114 13.95 9.66 7.72
CA GLU A 114 13.21 10.04 6.52
C GLU A 114 13.14 8.91 5.49
N ILE A 115 14.24 8.19 5.25
CA ILE A 115 14.25 7.03 4.36
C ILE A 115 13.29 5.94 4.86
N LYS A 116 13.31 5.65 6.16
CA LYS A 116 12.40 4.65 6.77
C LYS A 116 10.96 5.09 6.67
N ASP A 117 10.66 6.35 6.99
CA ASP A 117 9.31 6.90 6.96
C ASP A 117 8.75 6.88 5.52
N ASN A 118 9.57 7.27 4.54
CA ASN A 118 9.22 7.22 3.12
C ASN A 118 9.00 5.78 2.64
N TYR A 119 9.86 4.84 3.01
CA TYR A 119 9.70 3.42 2.68
C TYR A 119 8.40 2.85 3.25
N HIS A 120 8.12 3.08 4.54
CA HIS A 120 6.90 2.58 5.17
C HIS A 120 5.64 3.27 4.65
N LYS A 121 5.71 4.56 4.31
CA LYS A 121 4.62 5.29 3.65
C LYS A 121 4.34 4.71 2.27
N ALA A 122 5.36 4.50 1.44
CA ALA A 122 5.23 3.90 0.12
C ALA A 122 4.67 2.46 0.21
N ARG A 123 5.14 1.67 1.18
CA ARG A 123 4.64 0.31 1.42
C ARG A 123 3.17 0.30 1.84
N ARG A 124 2.73 1.22 2.71
CA ARG A 124 1.31 1.34 3.08
C ARG A 124 0.46 1.72 1.89
N ALA A 125 0.88 2.74 1.13
CA ALA A 125 0.17 3.17 -0.07
C ALA A 125 0.06 2.07 -1.14
N ASN A 126 1.13 1.30 -1.34
CA ASN A 126 1.11 0.16 -2.27
C ASN A 126 0.17 -0.95 -1.78
N ARG A 127 0.20 -1.29 -0.48
CA ARG A 127 -0.72 -2.26 0.12
C ARG A 127 -2.18 -1.82 0.00
N GLU A 128 -2.47 -0.55 0.23
CA GLU A 128 -3.82 0.03 0.07
C GLU A 128 -4.27 -0.04 -1.40
N TYR A 129 -3.39 0.30 -2.35
CA TYR A 129 -3.66 0.16 -3.77
C TYR A 129 -3.93 -1.30 -4.18
N GLU A 130 -3.13 -2.25 -3.71
CA GLU A 130 -3.33 -3.67 -3.98
C GLU A 130 -4.65 -4.20 -3.39
N GLN A 131 -4.99 -3.79 -2.16
CA GLN A 131 -6.25 -4.14 -1.52
C GLN A 131 -7.44 -3.56 -2.28
N GLU A 132 -7.35 -2.30 -2.71
CA GLU A 132 -8.41 -1.65 -3.49
C GLU A 132 -8.57 -2.31 -4.86
N ALA A 133 -7.47 -2.60 -5.56
CA ALA A 133 -7.49 -3.31 -6.83
C ALA A 133 -8.07 -4.72 -6.69
N TYR A 134 -7.74 -5.43 -5.60
CA TYR A 134 -8.32 -6.73 -5.29
C TYR A 134 -9.81 -6.62 -4.99
N ARG A 135 -10.23 -5.63 -4.19
CA ARG A 135 -11.64 -5.37 -3.87
C ARG A 135 -12.46 -5.12 -5.12
N ILE A 136 -11.99 -4.23 -6.01
CA ILE A 136 -12.64 -3.94 -7.29
C ILE A 136 -12.77 -5.20 -8.16
N ARG A 137 -11.73 -6.04 -8.23
CA ARG A 137 -11.80 -7.31 -8.97
C ARG A 137 -12.81 -8.28 -8.37
N MET A 138 -12.84 -8.40 -7.05
CA MET A 138 -13.77 -9.27 -6.35
C MET A 138 -15.21 -8.79 -6.49
N GLU A 139 -15.45 -7.48 -6.38
CA GLU A 139 -16.76 -6.87 -6.61
C GLU A 139 -17.23 -7.08 -8.05
N ARG A 140 -16.34 -6.88 -9.04
CA ARG A 140 -16.65 -7.16 -10.43
C ARG A 140 -16.99 -8.63 -10.67
N GLN A 141 -16.18 -9.57 -10.15
CA GLN A 141 -16.46 -10.99 -10.28
C GLN A 141 -17.77 -11.38 -9.57
N LYS A 142 -18.04 -10.81 -8.40
CA LYS A 142 -19.28 -11.05 -7.67
C LYS A 142 -20.48 -10.54 -8.46
N ALA A 143 -20.40 -9.33 -9.03
CA ALA A 143 -21.44 -8.76 -9.87
C ALA A 143 -21.67 -9.58 -11.15
N GLU A 144 -20.60 -10.00 -11.84
CA GLU A 144 -20.70 -10.86 -13.03
C GLU A 144 -21.34 -12.21 -12.69
N ARG A 145 -20.96 -12.83 -11.56
CA ARG A 145 -21.59 -14.07 -11.09
C ARG A 145 -23.05 -13.88 -10.73
N GLU A 146 -23.41 -12.79 -10.06
CA GLU A 146 -24.79 -12.50 -9.69
C GLU A 146 -25.66 -12.26 -10.93
N ILE A 147 -25.12 -11.58 -11.95
CA ILE A 147 -25.78 -11.43 -13.25
C ILE A 147 -25.97 -12.79 -13.92
N TYR A 148 -24.93 -13.60 -13.99
CA TYR A 148 -24.99 -14.94 -14.59
C TYR A 148 -26.00 -15.85 -13.89
N GLU A 149 -25.99 -15.91 -12.56
CA GLU A 149 -26.94 -16.72 -11.80
C GLU A 149 -28.37 -16.21 -11.95
N ARG A 150 -28.57 -14.88 -11.98
CA ARG A 150 -29.90 -14.28 -12.26
C ARG A 150 -30.40 -14.64 -13.66
N GLU A 151 -29.55 -14.55 -14.68
CA GLU A 151 -29.90 -14.95 -16.05
C GLU A 151 -30.18 -16.45 -16.17
N LYS A 152 -29.39 -17.29 -15.49
CA LYS A 152 -29.60 -18.74 -15.47
C LYS A 152 -30.92 -19.10 -14.79
N LYS A 153 -31.23 -18.47 -13.65
CA LYS A 153 -32.52 -18.64 -12.97
C LYS A 153 -33.69 -18.23 -13.88
N LYS A 154 -33.60 -17.05 -14.53
CA LYS A 154 -34.61 -16.61 -15.52
C LYS A 154 -34.79 -17.63 -16.64
N LYS A 155 -33.71 -18.10 -17.26
CA LYS A 155 -33.77 -19.13 -18.31
C LYS A 155 -34.41 -20.44 -17.84
N ILE A 156 -34.20 -20.84 -16.59
CA ILE A 156 -34.82 -22.05 -16.02
C ILE A 156 -36.32 -21.80 -15.79
N ALA A 157 -36.69 -20.64 -15.27
CA ALA A 157 -38.09 -20.25 -15.12
C ALA A 157 -38.80 -20.17 -16.48
N ASP A 158 -38.20 -19.48 -17.46
CA ASP A 158 -38.72 -19.36 -18.82
C ASP A 158 -38.91 -20.75 -19.45
N LYS A 159 -37.93 -21.67 -19.32
CA LYS A 159 -38.08 -23.05 -19.80
C LYS A 159 -39.20 -23.81 -19.13
N LYS A 160 -39.37 -23.69 -17.81
CA LYS A 160 -40.47 -24.34 -17.09
C LYS A 160 -41.82 -23.79 -17.52
N LEU A 161 -41.89 -22.48 -17.81
CA LEU A 161 -43.09 -21.85 -18.34
C LEU A 161 -43.37 -22.30 -19.77
N GLU A 162 -42.34 -22.36 -20.62
CA GLU A 162 -42.44 -22.89 -21.99
C GLU A 162 -42.92 -24.34 -22.00
N GLU A 163 -42.31 -25.22 -21.20
CA GLU A 163 -42.71 -26.63 -21.04
C GLU A 163 -44.14 -26.76 -20.53
N ALA A 164 -44.57 -25.92 -19.59
CA ALA A 164 -45.94 -25.91 -19.09
C ALA A 164 -46.95 -25.31 -20.08
N SER A 165 -46.49 -24.41 -20.95
CA SER A 165 -47.30 -23.80 -22.01
C SER A 165 -47.52 -24.71 -23.21
N LEU A 166 -46.73 -25.79 -23.34
CA LEU A 166 -46.99 -26.83 -24.32
C LEU A 166 -48.39 -27.41 -24.06
N PRO A 167 -49.24 -27.54 -25.11
CA PRO A 167 -50.57 -28.07 -24.92
C PRO A 167 -50.51 -29.45 -24.24
N ALA A 168 -51.30 -29.63 -23.19
CA ALA A 168 -51.40 -30.89 -22.47
C ALA A 168 -51.84 -32.02 -23.42
N TYR A 169 -51.42 -33.24 -23.13
CA TYR A 169 -51.71 -34.43 -23.92
C TYR A 169 -51.09 -34.47 -25.34
N THR A 170 -50.15 -33.59 -25.68
CA THR A 170 -49.54 -33.56 -27.03
C THR A 170 -48.80 -34.85 -27.38
N ASP A 171 -48.01 -35.39 -26.45
CA ASP A 171 -47.30 -36.66 -26.62
C ASP A 171 -48.28 -37.84 -26.74
N GLU A 172 -49.31 -37.89 -25.90
CA GLU A 172 -50.33 -38.93 -25.92
C GLU A 172 -51.19 -38.87 -27.20
N LEU A 173 -51.48 -37.66 -27.69
CA LEU A 173 -52.18 -37.45 -28.96
C LEU A 173 -51.32 -37.89 -30.15
N LEU A 174 -50.02 -37.59 -30.16
CA LEU A 174 -49.08 -38.02 -31.20
C LEU A 174 -48.90 -39.55 -31.20
N THR A 175 -48.81 -40.13 -30.01
CA THR A 175 -48.71 -41.58 -29.82
C THR A 175 -50.01 -42.27 -30.28
N ALA A 176 -51.17 -41.73 -29.92
CA ALA A 176 -52.46 -42.21 -30.40
C ALA A 176 -52.62 -42.04 -31.93
N GLU A 177 -52.10 -40.96 -32.52
CA GLU A 177 -52.05 -40.78 -33.99
C GLU A 177 -51.22 -41.87 -34.66
N GLY A 178 -50.04 -42.16 -34.11
CA GLY A 178 -49.14 -43.21 -34.57
C GLY A 178 -49.75 -44.60 -34.46
N LEU A 179 -50.44 -44.88 -33.35
CA LEU A 179 -51.16 -46.13 -33.10
C LEU A 179 -52.35 -46.29 -34.06
N ILE A 180 -53.16 -45.25 -34.24
CA ILE A 180 -54.29 -45.28 -35.19
C ILE A 180 -53.78 -45.50 -36.62
N ARG A 181 -52.69 -44.82 -37.03
CA ARG A 181 -52.04 -45.07 -38.33
C ARG A 181 -51.44 -46.47 -38.47
N HIS A 182 -50.98 -47.07 -37.39
CA HIS A 182 -50.39 -48.41 -37.39
C HIS A 182 -51.46 -49.50 -37.50
N PHE A 183 -52.61 -49.32 -36.84
CA PHE A 183 -53.72 -50.27 -36.84
C PHE A 183 -54.69 -50.10 -38.01
N ASP A 184 -54.92 -48.86 -38.47
CA ASP A 184 -55.70 -48.54 -39.65
C ASP A 184 -55.06 -47.38 -40.43
N PRO A 185 -54.21 -47.69 -41.43
CA PRO A 185 -53.60 -46.69 -42.30
C PRO A 185 -54.58 -45.89 -43.16
N THR A 186 -55.83 -46.37 -43.29
CA THR A 186 -56.89 -45.74 -44.10
C THR A 186 -57.85 -44.88 -43.28
N PHE A 187 -57.70 -44.89 -41.95
CA PHE A 187 -58.54 -44.13 -41.04
C PHE A 187 -58.40 -42.62 -41.29
N ASP A 188 -59.52 -41.91 -41.40
CA ASP A 188 -59.52 -40.46 -41.57
C ASP A 188 -59.15 -39.76 -40.26
N LEU A 189 -57.85 -39.57 -40.05
CA LEU A 189 -57.30 -38.87 -38.88
C LEU A 189 -57.80 -37.42 -38.79
N ALA A 190 -58.18 -36.79 -39.92
CA ALA A 190 -58.69 -35.43 -39.95
C ALA A 190 -60.07 -35.32 -39.28
N SER A 191 -60.89 -36.38 -39.33
CA SER A 191 -62.20 -36.44 -38.66
C SER A 191 -62.12 -36.38 -37.12
N ILE A 192 -60.99 -36.78 -36.54
CA ILE A 192 -60.69 -36.67 -35.10
C ILE A 192 -59.82 -35.43 -34.84
N GLY A 193 -59.48 -34.66 -35.87
CA GLY A 193 -58.66 -33.45 -35.81
C GLY A 193 -57.16 -33.70 -35.60
N LEU A 194 -56.65 -34.89 -35.90
CA LEU A 194 -55.21 -35.19 -35.93
C LEU A 194 -54.73 -35.19 -37.39
N GLY A 195 -53.44 -34.96 -37.64
CA GLY A 195 -52.89 -34.93 -39.00
C GLY A 195 -52.66 -33.57 -39.66
N LYS A 196 -52.69 -32.44 -38.92
CA LYS A 196 -52.20 -31.14 -39.42
C LYS A 196 -50.69 -30.95 -39.20
N SER A 197 -49.88 -31.98 -39.45
CA SER A 197 -48.41 -31.87 -39.39
C SER A 197 -47.84 -31.67 -40.79
N GLN A 198 -47.74 -30.40 -41.21
CA GLN A 198 -46.87 -30.00 -42.32
C GLN A 198 -45.44 -29.98 -41.80
N LEU A 199 -44.76 -31.14 -41.86
CA LEU A 199 -43.34 -31.22 -41.55
C LEU A 199 -42.53 -30.61 -42.72
N PRO A 200 -41.73 -29.55 -42.50
CA PRO A 200 -40.93 -28.94 -43.56
C PRO A 200 -39.79 -29.90 -43.95
N SER A 201 -39.65 -30.16 -45.26
CA SER A 201 -38.64 -31.09 -45.78
C SER A 201 -37.22 -30.66 -45.41
N SER A 202 -36.37 -31.65 -45.13
CA SER A 202 -34.97 -31.60 -44.70
C SER A 202 -33.98 -30.92 -45.66
N ALA A 203 -34.46 -30.20 -46.68
CA ALA A 203 -33.65 -29.59 -47.72
C ALA A 203 -32.95 -28.28 -47.29
N ALA A 204 -33.33 -27.68 -46.16
CA ALA A 204 -32.86 -26.36 -45.73
C ALA A 204 -31.49 -26.34 -44.99
N TYR A 205 -30.88 -27.50 -44.71
CA TYR A 205 -29.70 -27.61 -43.84
C TYR A 205 -28.37 -27.93 -44.56
N ARG A 206 -28.26 -27.76 -45.88
CA ARG A 206 -26.95 -27.91 -46.56
C ARG A 206 -26.09 -26.65 -46.41
N ALA A 207 -25.04 -26.76 -45.60
CA ALA A 207 -24.03 -25.72 -45.40
C ALA A 207 -23.31 -25.36 -46.71
N GLN A 208 -23.29 -24.07 -47.05
CA GLN A 208 -22.47 -23.54 -48.15
C GLN A 208 -21.01 -23.37 -47.70
N VAL A 209 -20.09 -23.74 -48.58
CA VAL A 209 -18.63 -23.74 -48.41
C VAL A 209 -18.14 -22.34 -48.02
N GLY A 210 -17.34 -22.27 -46.94
CA GLY A 210 -16.89 -21.04 -46.31
C GLY A 210 -16.00 -20.14 -47.17
N ARG A 211 -16.09 -18.84 -46.90
CA ARG A 211 -15.25 -17.77 -47.49
C ARG A 211 -13.75 -18.06 -47.29
N THR A 212 -12.97 -17.88 -48.36
CA THR A 212 -11.50 -17.80 -48.31
C THR A 212 -11.08 -16.49 -47.65
N VAL A 213 -10.27 -16.56 -46.59
CA VAL A 213 -9.65 -15.39 -45.94
C VAL A 213 -8.40 -15.00 -46.73
N ASP A 214 -8.28 -13.71 -47.06
CA ASP A 214 -7.15 -13.10 -47.74
C ASP A 214 -6.07 -12.71 -46.70
N ASP A 215 -4.87 -13.28 -46.84
CA ASP A 215 -3.75 -13.17 -45.87
C ASP A 215 -2.82 -11.97 -46.16
N SER A 216 -3.26 -11.03 -47.00
CA SER A 216 -2.41 -9.95 -47.53
C SER A 216 -2.02 -8.86 -46.50
N ASP A 217 -2.69 -8.77 -45.35
CA ASP A 217 -2.55 -7.63 -44.42
C ASP A 217 -1.80 -7.92 -43.10
N ILE A 218 -1.36 -9.16 -42.83
CA ILE A 218 -0.67 -9.49 -41.55
C ILE A 218 0.84 -9.41 -41.71
N LYS A 219 1.41 -8.20 -41.53
CA LYS A 219 2.86 -8.01 -41.33
C LYS A 219 3.20 -8.07 -39.85
N GLY A 220 3.81 -9.19 -39.41
CA GLY A 220 4.46 -9.24 -38.09
C GLY A 220 4.71 -10.64 -37.52
N VAL A 221 3.86 -11.63 -37.85
CA VAL A 221 4.08 -13.03 -37.45
C VAL A 221 3.56 -13.94 -38.56
N LYS A 222 4.47 -14.67 -39.22
CA LYS A 222 4.13 -15.65 -40.27
C LYS A 222 3.36 -16.81 -39.62
N VAL A 223 2.05 -16.87 -39.84
CA VAL A 223 1.26 -18.06 -39.55
C VAL A 223 1.57 -19.08 -40.66
N ILE A 224 2.41 -20.06 -40.33
CA ILE A 224 2.77 -21.13 -41.25
C ILE A 224 1.56 -22.07 -41.40
N LYS A 225 1.16 -22.34 -42.66
CA LYS A 225 0.12 -23.30 -43.01
C LYS A 225 0.50 -24.70 -42.50
N LYS A 226 -0.53 -25.47 -42.16
CA LYS A 226 -0.43 -26.77 -41.48
C LYS A 226 0.50 -27.77 -42.20
N ASP A 227 0.65 -27.66 -43.52
CA ASP A 227 1.47 -28.57 -44.32
C ASP A 227 2.99 -28.40 -44.11
N ASP A 228 3.46 -27.22 -43.71
CA ASP A 228 4.89 -26.93 -43.52
C ASP A 228 5.37 -27.14 -42.06
N ARG A 229 4.48 -27.58 -41.15
CA ARG A 229 4.80 -27.74 -39.71
C ARG A 229 5.21 -29.16 -39.33
N ASP A 230 5.08 -30.12 -40.23
CA ASP A 230 5.08 -31.55 -39.87
C ASP A 230 6.46 -32.26 -39.98
N GLU A 231 7.53 -31.59 -40.43
CA GLU A 231 8.81 -32.28 -40.68
C GLU A 231 9.83 -32.27 -39.52
N ASN A 232 9.60 -31.54 -38.42
CA ASN A 232 10.63 -31.37 -37.37
C ASN A 232 10.20 -31.62 -35.91
N TYR A 233 9.01 -32.18 -35.64
CA TYR A 233 8.56 -32.42 -34.25
C TYR A 233 8.13 -33.86 -33.92
N PHE A 234 8.40 -34.85 -34.80
CA PHE A 234 8.11 -36.24 -34.47
C PHE A 234 9.18 -37.22 -34.97
N MET A 235 10.38 -37.12 -34.39
CA MET A 235 11.35 -38.21 -34.40
C MET A 235 11.21 -39.02 -33.11
N GLY A 236 10.39 -40.07 -33.17
CA GLY A 236 10.27 -41.06 -32.11
C GLY A 236 9.12 -42.03 -32.33
N GLY A 237 9.37 -43.14 -33.01
CA GLY A 237 8.44 -44.28 -32.96
C GLY A 237 8.28 -45.05 -34.26
N THR A 238 9.23 -45.94 -34.52
CA THR A 238 9.16 -47.11 -35.39
C THR A 238 7.83 -47.88 -35.26
N GLY A 239 7.17 -48.22 -36.37
CA GLY A 239 6.11 -49.26 -36.32
C GLY A 239 5.11 -49.29 -37.48
N GLY A 240 5.51 -49.81 -38.64
CA GLY A 240 4.58 -50.16 -39.71
C GLY A 240 3.94 -51.54 -39.55
N LYS A 241 2.66 -51.69 -39.95
CA LYS A 241 2.03 -52.85 -40.64
C LYS A 241 0.51 -52.60 -40.78
N LYS A 242 -0.02 -52.35 -41.99
CA LYS A 242 -0.47 -53.30 -43.04
C LYS A 242 -1.63 -54.19 -42.57
N GLY A 243 -2.77 -54.04 -43.25
CA GLY A 243 -4.11 -54.37 -42.75
C GLY A 243 -4.65 -55.77 -43.06
N LYS A 244 -5.98 -55.93 -42.86
CA LYS A 244 -6.75 -57.07 -43.38
C LYS A 244 -8.24 -56.72 -43.51
N LYS A 245 -8.77 -57.01 -44.70
CA LYS A 245 -10.15 -56.87 -45.17
C LYS A 245 -11.12 -57.78 -44.40
N GLY A 246 -12.40 -57.41 -44.48
CA GLY A 246 -13.50 -57.98 -43.71
C GLY A 246 -14.01 -59.35 -44.17
N LYS A 247 -15.11 -59.76 -43.54
CA LYS A 247 -16.01 -60.78 -44.07
C LYS A 247 -17.45 -60.46 -43.63
N LYS A 248 -18.30 -60.25 -44.63
CA LYS A 248 -19.76 -60.23 -44.52
C LYS A 248 -20.25 -61.63 -44.12
N GLY A 249 -21.27 -61.68 -43.28
CA GLY A 249 -22.10 -62.85 -43.04
C GLY A 249 -23.54 -62.39 -42.78
N ALA A 250 -24.23 -62.01 -43.86
CA ALA A 250 -25.68 -61.91 -43.85
C ALA A 250 -26.24 -63.32 -43.99
N GLY A 251 -27.01 -63.75 -42.99
CA GLY A 251 -27.86 -64.93 -43.05
C GLY A 251 -29.27 -64.49 -42.65
N ALA A 252 -30.03 -63.99 -43.62
CA ALA A 252 -31.47 -63.82 -43.48
C ALA A 252 -32.12 -65.19 -43.68
N ALA A 253 -32.89 -65.64 -42.69
CA ALA A 253 -33.91 -66.66 -42.84
C ALA A 253 -35.28 -66.02 -42.57
N GLN A 254 -36.19 -66.27 -43.51
CA GLN A 254 -37.53 -65.71 -43.67
C GLN A 254 -38.55 -66.20 -42.60
N PRO A 255 -39.71 -65.52 -42.49
CA PRO A 255 -40.71 -65.68 -41.44
C PRO A 255 -41.89 -66.58 -41.84
N GLU A 256 -42.53 -67.23 -40.86
CA GLU A 256 -43.83 -67.94 -40.95
C GLU A 256 -44.45 -67.96 -39.52
N PRO A 257 -45.75 -68.21 -39.31
CA PRO A 257 -46.95 -67.49 -39.72
C PRO A 257 -47.70 -66.88 -38.49
N SER A 258 -48.42 -65.79 -38.74
CA SER A 258 -49.56 -65.22 -37.97
C SER A 258 -49.67 -65.53 -36.45
N LYS A 259 -48.63 -65.20 -35.69
CA LYS A 259 -48.85 -64.68 -34.32
C LYS A 259 -48.99 -63.18 -34.46
N PHE A 260 -49.96 -62.59 -33.79
CA PHE A 260 -50.17 -61.15 -33.76
C PHE A 260 -48.96 -60.51 -33.05
N ASN A 261 -47.91 -60.24 -33.83
CA ASN A 261 -46.65 -59.71 -33.33
C ASN A 261 -46.75 -58.20 -33.33
N LEU A 262 -47.32 -57.64 -32.26
CA LEU A 262 -47.16 -56.23 -31.98
C LEU A 262 -45.69 -55.96 -31.69
N SER A 263 -45.13 -54.95 -32.34
CA SER A 263 -43.78 -54.50 -32.01
C SER A 263 -43.75 -54.02 -30.55
N PHE A 264 -42.65 -54.28 -29.84
CA PHE A 264 -42.50 -53.90 -28.43
C PHE A 264 -42.77 -52.40 -28.19
N GLY A 265 -42.40 -51.53 -29.14
CA GLY A 265 -42.73 -50.10 -29.10
C GLY A 265 -44.23 -49.80 -29.17
N VAL A 266 -44.99 -50.53 -29.98
CA VAL A 266 -46.46 -50.38 -30.07
C VAL A 266 -47.15 -50.83 -28.78
N LEU A 267 -46.59 -51.83 -28.09
CA LEU A 267 -47.08 -52.27 -26.77
C LEU A 267 -46.77 -51.23 -25.68
N GLU A 268 -45.58 -50.61 -25.72
CA GLU A 268 -45.21 -49.51 -24.82
C GLU A 268 -46.08 -48.27 -25.06
N ASP A 269 -46.35 -47.94 -26.32
CA ASP A 269 -47.22 -46.83 -26.72
C ASP A 269 -48.68 -47.07 -26.30
N LEU A 270 -49.21 -48.29 -26.46
CA LEU A 270 -50.54 -48.68 -25.96
C LEU A 270 -50.61 -48.63 -24.44
N SER A 271 -49.52 -49.03 -23.75
CA SER A 271 -49.40 -48.92 -22.29
C SER A 271 -49.37 -47.46 -21.83
N ARG A 272 -48.66 -46.57 -22.56
CA ARG A 272 -48.60 -45.12 -22.30
C ARG A 272 -49.97 -44.46 -22.46
N VAL A 273 -50.76 -44.92 -23.44
CA VAL A 273 -52.15 -44.51 -23.70
C VAL A 273 -53.16 -45.27 -22.79
N LYS A 274 -52.67 -46.20 -21.96
CA LYS A 274 -53.44 -47.06 -21.03
C LYS A 274 -54.58 -47.81 -21.72
N VAL A 275 -54.34 -48.30 -22.93
CA VAL A 275 -55.31 -49.12 -23.69
C VAL A 275 -54.77 -50.54 -23.73
N ASP A 276 -55.64 -51.52 -23.45
CA ASP A 276 -55.25 -52.92 -23.41
C ASP A 276 -54.82 -53.42 -24.80
N PRO A 277 -53.68 -54.13 -24.91
CA PRO A 277 -53.22 -54.65 -26.20
C PRO A 277 -54.26 -55.60 -26.81
N PRO A 278 -54.60 -55.45 -28.11
CA PRO A 278 -55.49 -56.39 -28.77
C PRO A 278 -54.83 -57.77 -28.80
N MET A 279 -55.48 -58.77 -28.21
CA MET A 279 -54.96 -60.13 -28.17
C MET A 279 -55.19 -60.85 -29.52
N ASN A 280 -56.21 -60.43 -30.27
CA ASN A 280 -56.58 -60.96 -31.58
C ASN A 280 -56.89 -59.83 -32.59
N GLN A 281 -56.76 -60.12 -33.88
CA GLN A 281 -57.04 -59.17 -34.98
C GLN A 281 -58.51 -58.69 -35.00
N SER A 282 -59.43 -59.43 -34.39
CA SER A 282 -60.85 -59.07 -34.22
C SER A 282 -61.08 -57.90 -33.27
N ASP A 283 -60.12 -57.61 -32.38
CA ASP A 283 -60.28 -56.64 -31.29
C ASP A 283 -59.71 -55.26 -31.68
N VAL A 284 -59.07 -55.18 -32.85
CA VAL A 284 -58.47 -53.96 -33.41
C VAL A 284 -59.51 -52.86 -33.70
N PRO A 285 -60.73 -53.14 -34.23
CA PRO A 285 -61.75 -52.10 -34.42
C PRO A 285 -62.28 -51.54 -33.10
N ALA A 286 -62.49 -52.40 -32.09
CA ALA A 286 -62.90 -51.96 -30.75
C ALA A 286 -61.80 -51.12 -30.08
N LEU A 287 -60.53 -51.50 -30.26
CA LEU A 287 -59.37 -50.72 -29.83
C LEU A 287 -59.36 -49.31 -30.46
N ILE A 288 -59.59 -49.22 -31.78
CA ILE A 288 -59.63 -47.94 -32.48
C ILE A 288 -60.75 -47.06 -31.92
N GLU A 289 -61.95 -47.59 -31.68
CA GLU A 289 -63.03 -46.81 -31.05
C GLU A 289 -62.66 -46.29 -29.65
N THR A 290 -62.01 -47.11 -28.81
CA THR A 290 -61.52 -46.66 -27.51
C THR A 290 -60.41 -45.61 -27.62
N LEU A 291 -59.54 -45.72 -28.63
CA LEU A 291 -58.51 -44.72 -28.94
C LEU A 291 -59.14 -43.40 -29.43
N VAL A 292 -60.16 -43.45 -30.28
CA VAL A 292 -60.90 -42.26 -30.75
C VAL A 292 -61.62 -41.55 -29.60
N GLN A 293 -62.25 -42.31 -28.70
CA GLN A 293 -62.92 -41.76 -27.52
C GLN A 293 -61.92 -41.05 -26.60
N LYS A 294 -60.80 -41.70 -26.27
CA LYS A 294 -59.72 -41.11 -25.46
C LYS A 294 -59.12 -39.87 -26.11
N VAL A 295 -58.92 -39.88 -27.43
CA VAL A 295 -58.42 -38.71 -28.16
C VAL A 295 -59.39 -37.51 -28.08
N LYS A 296 -60.72 -37.75 -28.17
CA LYS A 296 -61.73 -36.69 -28.01
C LYS A 296 -61.79 -36.16 -26.57
N GLU A 297 -61.66 -37.04 -25.59
CA GLU A 297 -61.57 -36.68 -24.16
C GLU A 297 -60.31 -35.86 -23.86
N TRP A 298 -59.16 -36.28 -24.39
CA TRP A 298 -57.90 -35.55 -24.22
C TRP A 298 -57.93 -34.19 -24.88
N LYS A 299 -58.54 -34.03 -26.07
CA LYS A 299 -58.73 -32.72 -26.71
C LYS A 299 -59.68 -31.80 -25.95
N SER A 300 -60.76 -32.35 -25.40
CA SER A 300 -61.71 -31.56 -24.61
C SER A 300 -61.09 -31.11 -23.28
N ASN A 301 -60.26 -31.97 -22.68
CA ASN A 301 -59.56 -31.68 -21.43
C ASN A 301 -58.24 -30.92 -21.63
N GLN A 302 -57.76 -30.79 -22.87
CA GLN A 302 -56.48 -30.18 -23.22
C GLN A 302 -56.37 -28.74 -22.71
N ALA A 303 -57.38 -27.90 -22.96
CA ALA A 303 -57.35 -26.49 -22.53
C ALA A 303 -57.37 -26.35 -20.99
N SER A 304 -58.20 -27.15 -20.31
CA SER A 304 -58.32 -27.13 -18.85
C SER A 304 -57.05 -27.61 -18.16
N LYS A 305 -56.45 -28.70 -18.66
CA LYS A 305 -55.21 -29.26 -18.12
C LYS A 305 -53.97 -28.44 -18.48
N THR A 306 -53.95 -27.78 -19.64
CA THR A 306 -52.89 -26.80 -19.96
C THR A 306 -52.96 -25.60 -19.03
N ALA A 307 -54.16 -25.07 -18.75
CA ALA A 307 -54.32 -23.97 -17.80
C ALA A 307 -53.96 -24.39 -16.35
N GLU A 308 -54.29 -25.60 -15.93
CA GLU A 308 -53.90 -26.14 -14.62
C GLU A 308 -52.38 -26.36 -14.51
N ASN A 309 -51.74 -26.85 -15.57
CA ASN A 309 -50.28 -27.05 -15.64
C ASN A 309 -49.53 -25.72 -15.65
N ILE A 310 -50.01 -24.71 -16.40
CA ILE A 310 -49.46 -23.36 -16.38
C ILE A 310 -49.56 -22.74 -14.98
N LYS A 311 -50.71 -22.89 -14.30
CA LYS A 311 -50.87 -22.40 -12.92
C LYS A 311 -49.92 -23.08 -11.96
N LYS A 312 -49.81 -24.42 -12.01
CA LYS A 312 -48.87 -25.18 -11.18
C LYS A 312 -47.41 -24.81 -11.46
N ALA A 313 -47.05 -24.57 -12.72
CA ALA A 313 -45.72 -24.13 -13.10
C ALA A 313 -45.43 -22.70 -12.61
N GLN A 314 -46.40 -21.79 -12.71
CA GLN A 314 -46.28 -20.43 -12.19
C GLN A 314 -46.15 -20.44 -10.66
N GLU A 315 -46.98 -21.20 -9.95
CA GLU A 315 -46.91 -21.36 -8.49
C GLU A 315 -45.56 -21.95 -8.03
N GLU A 316 -45.02 -22.92 -8.77
CA GLU A 316 -43.70 -23.50 -8.47
C GLU A 316 -42.55 -22.56 -8.84
N ILE A 317 -42.68 -21.75 -9.90
CA ILE A 317 -41.72 -20.67 -10.22
C ILE A 317 -41.73 -19.61 -9.13
N ASP A 318 -42.92 -19.14 -8.71
CA ASP A 318 -43.08 -18.14 -7.65
C ASP A 318 -42.50 -18.66 -6.33
N ARG A 319 -42.75 -19.92 -5.98
CA ARG A 319 -42.15 -20.59 -4.82
C ARG A 319 -40.62 -20.67 -4.92
N LEU A 320 -40.07 -21.02 -6.08
CA LEU A 320 -38.62 -21.09 -6.29
C LEU A 320 -37.97 -19.70 -6.28
N GLU A 321 -38.67 -18.68 -6.75
CA GLU A 321 -38.23 -17.29 -6.64
C GLU A 321 -38.23 -16.82 -5.18
N GLU A 322 -39.27 -17.12 -4.41
CA GLU A 322 -39.37 -16.82 -2.98
C GLU A 322 -38.31 -17.55 -2.16
N GLU A 323 -38.08 -18.84 -2.41
CA GLU A 323 -37.03 -19.62 -1.77
C GLU A 323 -35.63 -19.08 -2.14
N SER A 324 -35.45 -18.62 -3.38
CA SER A 324 -34.20 -18.01 -3.81
C SER A 324 -33.95 -16.64 -3.17
N LYS A 325 -34.99 -15.81 -3.00
CA LYS A 325 -34.93 -14.53 -2.25
C LYS A 325 -34.66 -14.78 -0.76
N ALA A 326 -35.23 -15.83 -0.19
CA ALA A 326 -34.97 -16.26 1.19
C ALA A 326 -33.54 -16.80 1.38
N ALA A 327 -32.96 -17.46 0.36
CA ALA A 327 -31.58 -17.91 0.38
C ALA A 327 -30.58 -16.75 0.20
N GLU A 328 -30.87 -15.77 -0.66
CA GLU A 328 -30.05 -14.57 -0.86
C GLU A 328 -30.01 -13.67 0.39
N THR A 329 -31.14 -13.51 1.10
CA THR A 329 -31.20 -12.78 2.37
C THR A 329 -30.43 -13.48 3.49
N LYS A 330 -30.43 -14.81 3.55
CA LYS A 330 -29.62 -15.57 4.51
C LYS A 330 -28.12 -15.54 4.18
N ALA A 331 -27.74 -15.54 2.90
CA ALA A 331 -26.35 -15.45 2.47
C ALA A 331 -25.73 -14.04 2.63
N SER A 332 -26.55 -12.97 2.56
CA SER A 332 -26.12 -11.59 2.81
C SER A 332 -25.88 -11.30 4.31
N GLY A 333 -26.40 -12.12 5.22
CA GLY A 333 -26.27 -11.93 6.67
C GLY A 333 -24.96 -12.43 7.30
N THR A 334 -24.04 -13.00 6.53
CA THR A 334 -22.80 -13.62 7.06
C THR A 334 -21.54 -12.94 6.52
N SER A 335 -21.45 -11.62 6.63
CA SER A 335 -20.19 -10.88 6.49
C SER A 335 -19.91 -10.07 7.76
N THR A 336 -19.03 -10.65 8.58
CA THR A 336 -18.18 -10.03 9.63
C THR A 336 -18.87 -9.34 10.84
N PRO A 337 -18.84 -9.97 12.03
CA PRO A 337 -19.00 -9.28 13.30
C PRO A 337 -17.73 -8.45 13.58
N GLN A 338 -17.90 -7.14 13.71
CA GLN A 338 -16.87 -6.23 14.18
C GLN A 338 -16.60 -6.54 15.67
N VAL A 339 -15.38 -6.98 15.97
CA VAL A 339 -14.90 -7.25 17.33
C VAL A 339 -14.91 -5.94 18.12
N SER A 340 -15.68 -5.95 19.20
CA SER A 340 -15.69 -4.99 20.29
C SER A 340 -14.33 -4.95 20.98
N ALA A 341 -13.67 -3.79 20.96
CA ALA A 341 -12.51 -3.50 21.78
C ALA A 341 -12.97 -2.81 23.08
N GLU A 342 -13.08 -3.58 24.16
CA GLU A 342 -13.03 -3.08 25.52
C GLU A 342 -11.57 -3.05 25.97
N THR A 343 -11.07 -1.88 26.37
CA THR A 343 -9.96 -1.79 27.32
C THR A 343 -10.26 -0.68 28.31
N ASN A 344 -10.46 -1.11 29.56
CA ASN A 344 -10.41 -0.30 30.77
C ASN A 344 -9.08 0.48 30.85
N THR A 345 -9.13 1.72 31.34
CA THR A 345 -8.07 2.23 32.22
C THR A 345 -8.66 3.24 33.20
N GLU A 346 -8.42 2.94 34.47
CA GLU A 346 -8.82 3.71 35.64
C GLU A 346 -8.17 5.09 35.72
N ALA A 347 -8.85 5.90 36.51
CA ALA A 347 -8.60 7.27 36.94
C ALA A 347 -7.14 7.64 37.30
N LYS A 348 -6.77 8.87 36.97
CA LYS A 348 -6.00 9.73 37.88
C LYS A 348 -6.40 11.20 37.74
N THR A 349 -6.95 11.72 38.83
CA THR A 349 -7.28 13.11 39.12
C THR A 349 -6.03 13.95 39.38
N VAL A 350 -6.02 15.17 38.82
CA VAL A 350 -5.37 16.40 39.33
C VAL A 350 -5.95 17.54 38.49
N ASP A 351 -6.99 18.22 38.96
CA ASP A 351 -6.94 19.43 39.78
C ASP A 351 -6.37 20.64 39.00
N ALA A 352 -7.27 21.51 38.54
CA ALA A 352 -6.95 22.82 37.98
C ALA A 352 -8.04 23.79 38.46
N ALA A 353 -7.65 24.52 39.50
CA ALA A 353 -8.42 25.50 40.23
C ALA A 353 -8.88 26.70 39.39
N GLU A 354 -10.02 27.23 39.81
CA GLU A 354 -10.61 28.50 39.42
C GLU A 354 -9.65 29.69 39.57
N THR A 355 -9.61 30.51 38.54
CA THR A 355 -9.17 31.92 38.58
C THR A 355 -10.18 32.77 39.36
N PRO A 356 -9.80 33.53 40.40
CA PRO A 356 -10.66 34.57 40.93
C PRO A 356 -10.48 35.88 40.15
N ALA A 357 -11.61 36.51 39.88
CA ALA A 357 -11.74 37.82 39.29
C ALA A 357 -11.23 38.93 40.21
N GLU A 358 -10.53 39.87 39.60
CA GLU A 358 -9.99 41.10 40.17
C GLU A 358 -11.14 42.12 40.31
N THR A 359 -11.44 42.56 41.53
CA THR A 359 -12.24 43.79 41.76
C THR A 359 -11.88 44.38 43.13
N GLN A 360 -11.56 45.69 43.08
CA GLN A 360 -11.24 46.65 44.14
C GLN A 360 -9.76 46.85 44.49
#